data_AF-A0A2V6F6G6-F1
#
_entry.id   AF-A0A2V6F6G6-F1
#
_cell.length_a   1.000
_cell.length_b   1.000
_cell.length_c   1.000
_cell.angle_alpha   90.00
_cell.angle_beta   90.00
_cell.angle_gamma   90.00
#
_symmetry.space_group_name_H-M   'P 1'
#
loop_
_entity.id
_entity.type
_entity.pdbx_description
1 polymer ?
#
loop_
_entity_poly.entity_id
_entity_poly.type
_entity_poly.pdbx_seq_one_letter_code
_entity_poly.pdbx_strand_id
1 'polypeptide(L)'
;MSVSTVNDWSIGIYKGTSPLDFFDSPDVPNPVLTAGAVTDVKAEFVADPFWIKEDSSWYMFFEVMNGVVGHGEIGLATSTDGYRWKYLPVRGQME
;
A
#
# COMPACT_ATOMS: atom_id res chain seq x y z
N MET A 1 23.79 -17.52 -11.31
CA MET A 1 22.98 -16.28 -11.31
C MET A 1 21.96 -16.42 -10.20
N SER A 2 22.10 -15.72 -9.08
CA SER A 2 21.04 -15.70 -8.06
C SER A 2 19.99 -14.71 -8.53
N VAL A 3 18.77 -15.17 -8.78
CA VAL A 3 17.62 -14.28 -8.78
C VAL A 3 17.56 -13.68 -7.38
N SER A 4 17.63 -12.36 -7.27
CA SER A 4 17.37 -11.65 -6.01
C SER A 4 15.95 -12.00 -5.56
N THR A 5 15.82 -12.70 -4.43
CA THR A 5 14.54 -13.15 -3.86
C THR A 5 13.84 -12.05 -3.07
N VAL A 6 14.01 -10.78 -3.44
CA VAL A 6 13.30 -9.69 -2.76
C VAL A 6 11.86 -9.77 -3.22
N ASN A 7 10.96 -10.21 -2.33
CA ASN A 7 9.52 -10.14 -2.56
C ASN A 7 9.11 -8.68 -2.62
N ASP A 8 9.11 -8.10 -3.83
CA ASP A 8 8.78 -6.69 -4.03
C ASP A 8 7.28 -6.53 -4.37
N TRP A 9 6.41 -7.12 -3.55
CA TRP A 9 4.97 -6.94 -3.75
C TRP A 9 4.59 -5.53 -3.34
N SER A 10 3.80 -4.89 -4.20
CA SER A 10 3.39 -3.50 -4.11
C SER A 10 1.96 -3.35 -4.60
N ILE A 11 1.34 -2.22 -4.26
CA ILE A 11 -0.03 -1.90 -4.61
C ILE A 11 -0.03 -0.90 -5.77
N GLY A 12 -0.79 -1.20 -6.81
CA GLY A 12 -1.01 -0.32 -7.97
C GLY A 12 -2.50 -0.06 -8.20
N ILE A 13 -2.80 1.05 -8.88
CA ILE A 13 -4.15 1.46 -9.24
C ILE A 13 -4.23 1.68 -10.74
N TYR A 14 -5.18 1.01 -11.38
CA TYR A 14 -5.49 1.15 -12.80
C TYR A 14 -6.81 1.89 -12.96
N LYS A 15 -6.95 2.63 -14.06
CA LYS A 15 -8.19 3.34 -14.41
C LYS A 15 -8.84 2.64 -15.59
N GLY A 16 -10.15 2.69 -15.67
CA GLY A 16 -10.88 2.01 -16.72
C GLY A 16 -12.34 2.41 -16.75
N THR A 17 -13.00 2.09 -17.85
CA THR A 17 -14.46 2.23 -17.95
C THR A 17 -15.17 0.98 -17.43
N SER A 18 -14.45 -0.15 -17.32
CA SER A 18 -14.94 -1.40 -16.76
C SER A 18 -13.80 -2.24 -16.16
N PRO A 19 -14.09 -3.28 -15.36
CA PRO A 19 -13.06 -4.18 -14.81
C PRO A 19 -12.25 -4.96 -15.87
N LEU A 20 -12.73 -5.03 -17.12
CA LEU A 20 -12.04 -5.71 -18.23
C LEU A 20 -11.46 -4.74 -19.27
N ASP A 21 -11.74 -3.44 -19.11
CA ASP A 21 -11.24 -2.36 -19.98
C ASP A 21 -10.60 -1.29 -19.09
N PHE A 22 -9.34 -1.55 -18.76
CA PHE A 22 -8.52 -0.71 -17.90
C PHE A 22 -7.15 -0.46 -18.53
N PHE A 23 -6.50 0.62 -18.11
CA PHE A 23 -5.21 1.05 -18.58
C PHE A 23 -4.37 1.60 -17.43
N ASP A 24 -3.06 1.54 -17.61
CA ASP A 24 -2.12 2.23 -16.73
C ASP A 24 -2.15 3.73 -17.06
N SER A 25 -2.59 4.52 -16.10
CA SER A 25 -2.80 5.96 -16.31
C SER A 25 -1.55 6.74 -15.92
N PRO A 26 -1.04 7.65 -16.77
CA PRO A 26 0.14 8.45 -16.45
C PRO A 26 -0.06 9.40 -15.25
N ASP A 27 -1.32 9.65 -14.85
CA ASP A 27 -1.65 10.51 -13.72
C ASP A 27 -1.55 9.79 -12.37
N VAL A 28 -1.47 8.45 -12.39
CA VAL A 28 -1.38 7.58 -11.21
C VAL A 28 0.08 7.16 -11.03
N PRO A 29 0.72 7.49 -9.89
CA PRO A 29 2.12 7.17 -9.66
C PRO A 29 2.26 5.71 -9.23
N ASN A 30 2.07 4.76 -10.15
CA ASN A 30 2.25 3.34 -9.87
C ASN A 30 3.74 2.99 -9.67
N PRO A 31 4.07 2.09 -8.71
CA PRO A 31 3.18 1.57 -7.67
C PRO A 31 2.81 2.67 -6.66
N VAL A 32 1.54 2.72 -6.26
CA VAL A 32 1.04 3.76 -5.34
C VAL A 32 1.44 3.52 -3.88
N LEU A 33 1.82 2.29 -3.54
CA LEU A 33 2.36 1.94 -2.23
C LEU A 33 3.34 0.77 -2.35
N THR A 34 4.49 0.89 -1.69
CA THR A 34 5.51 -0.17 -1.60
C THR A 34 5.86 -0.42 -0.14
N ALA A 35 6.58 -1.52 0.14
CA ALA A 35 7.11 -1.78 1.49
C ALA A 35 7.95 -0.63 2.04
N GLY A 36 8.68 0.10 1.18
CA GLY A 36 9.50 1.25 1.58
C GLY A 36 8.70 2.45 2.12
N ALA A 37 7.38 2.49 1.91
CA ALA A 37 6.52 3.51 2.50
C ALA A 37 6.18 3.23 3.98
N VAL A 38 6.32 1.99 4.43
CA VAL A 38 6.06 1.57 5.82
C VAL A 38 7.29 1.86 6.67
N THR A 39 7.13 2.64 7.73
CA THR A 39 8.26 3.22 8.48
C THR A 39 8.39 2.78 9.94
N ASP A 40 7.40 2.09 10.48
CA ASP A 40 7.30 1.69 11.89
C ASP A 40 7.59 0.20 12.14
N VAL A 41 7.56 -0.63 11.08
CA VAL A 41 8.01 -2.03 11.10
C VAL A 41 8.94 -2.32 9.92
N LYS A 42 9.68 -3.43 10.00
CA LYS A 42 10.48 -3.93 8.88
C LYS A 42 9.55 -4.65 7.88
N ALA A 43 8.89 -3.88 7.03
CA ALA A 43 8.04 -4.42 5.99
C ALA A 43 8.87 -5.18 4.94
N GLU A 44 8.52 -6.44 4.69
CA GLU A 44 9.08 -7.20 3.57
C GLU A 44 8.31 -6.94 2.28
N PHE A 45 6.99 -6.79 2.36
CA PHE A 45 6.10 -6.47 1.25
C PHE A 45 4.79 -5.85 1.75
N VAL A 46 3.99 -5.33 0.81
CA VAL A 46 2.59 -4.92 1.04
C VAL A 46 1.63 -5.61 0.07
N ALA A 47 0.42 -5.93 0.51
CA ALA A 47 -0.55 -6.70 -0.29
C ALA A 47 -2.01 -6.45 0.10
N ASP A 48 -2.91 -7.06 -0.66
CA ASP A 48 -4.35 -7.23 -0.36
C ASP A 48 -5.06 -5.96 0.16
N PRO A 49 -5.04 -4.86 -0.63
CA PRO A 49 -5.66 -3.62 -0.20
C PRO A 49 -7.19 -3.72 -0.15
N PHE A 50 -7.77 -3.09 0.87
CA PHE A 50 -9.19 -2.80 0.96
C PHE A 50 -9.40 -1.33 1.36
N TRP A 51 -10.37 -0.67 0.75
CA TRP A 51 -10.56 0.76 0.92
C TRP A 51 -11.98 1.13 1.33
N ILE A 52 -12.06 2.24 2.06
CA ILE A 52 -13.29 2.96 2.36
C ILE A 52 -13.12 4.43 1.98
N LYS A 53 -14.23 5.07 1.63
CA LYS A 53 -14.29 6.51 1.40
C LYS A 53 -15.22 7.14 2.42
N GLU A 54 -14.75 8.16 3.12
CA GLU A 54 -15.53 8.98 4.04
C GLU A 54 -15.31 10.44 3.65
N ASP A 55 -16.39 11.13 3.27
CA ASP A 55 -16.36 12.49 2.73
C ASP A 55 -15.36 12.67 1.57
N SER A 56 -14.32 13.46 1.80
CA SER A 56 -13.24 13.77 0.85
C SER A 56 -11.98 12.91 1.04
N SER A 57 -12.03 11.98 1.99
CA SER A 57 -10.90 11.15 2.40
C SER A 57 -11.10 9.69 1.96
N TRP A 58 -10.03 9.11 1.44
CA TRP A 58 -9.88 7.69 1.22
C TRP A 58 -8.98 7.10 2.29
N TYR A 59 -9.33 5.90 2.75
CA TYR A 59 -8.55 5.10 3.68
C TYR A 59 -8.32 3.74 3.03
N MET A 60 -7.06 3.37 2.85
CA MET A 60 -6.63 2.06 2.37
C MET A 60 -6.01 1.32 3.54
N PHE A 61 -6.64 0.23 3.91
CA PHE A 61 -6.04 -0.78 4.76
C PHE A 61 -5.41 -1.84 3.87
N PHE A 62 -4.29 -2.41 4.31
CA PHE A 62 -3.52 -3.36 3.51
C PHE A 62 -2.71 -4.28 4.42
N GLU A 63 -2.31 -5.44 3.90
CA GLU A 63 -1.40 -6.34 4.62
C GLU A 63 0.03 -5.79 4.54
N VAL A 64 0.74 -5.83 5.67
CA VAL A 64 2.18 -5.64 5.80
C VAL A 64 2.79 -6.93 6.32
N MET A 65 3.72 -7.54 5.61
CA MET A 65 4.51 -8.63 6.18
C MET A 65 5.63 -8.06 7.06
N ASN A 66 5.48 -8.17 8.37
CA ASN A 66 6.50 -7.72 9.31
C ASN A 66 7.62 -8.76 9.41
N GLY A 67 8.76 -8.49 8.80
CA GLY A 67 9.92 -9.38 8.75
C GLY A 67 10.68 -9.55 10.06
N VAL A 68 10.30 -8.86 11.15
CA VAL A 68 10.85 -9.10 12.49
C VAL A 68 10.12 -10.24 13.19
N VAL A 69 8.78 -10.19 13.17
CA VAL A 69 7.92 -11.17 13.87
C VAL A 69 7.45 -12.29 12.95
N GLY A 70 7.55 -12.11 11.63
CA GLY A 70 7.21 -13.11 10.61
C GLY A 70 5.70 -13.28 10.37
N HIS A 71 4.89 -12.26 10.67
CA HIS A 71 3.43 -12.32 10.50
C HIS A 71 2.91 -11.12 9.69
N GLY A 72 1.75 -11.32 9.06
CA GLY A 72 0.98 -10.24 8.44
C GLY A 72 0.33 -9.34 9.49
N GLU A 73 0.45 -8.03 9.29
CA GLU A 73 -0.15 -6.97 10.08
C GLU A 73 -1.00 -6.06 9.19
N ILE A 74 -1.90 -5.27 9.77
CA ILE A 74 -2.74 -4.33 9.01
C ILE A 74 -2.12 -2.93 9.05
N GLY A 75 -1.72 -2.43 7.88
CA GLY A 75 -1.32 -1.05 7.67
C GLY A 75 -2.50 -0.15 7.30
N LEU A 76 -2.30 1.16 7.44
CA LEU A 76 -3.25 2.20 7.01
C LEU A 76 -2.53 3.27 6.18
N ALA A 77 -3.12 3.64 5.05
CA ALA A 77 -2.73 4.79 4.25
C ALA A 77 -3.94 5.65 3.92
N THR A 78 -3.74 6.95 3.73
CA THR A 78 -4.81 7.89 3.36
C THR A 78 -4.51 8.64 2.08
N SER A 79 -5.58 9.08 1.41
CA SER A 79 -5.50 9.87 0.19
C SER A 79 -6.70 10.81 0.06
N THR A 80 -6.51 11.96 -0.59
CA THR A 80 -7.61 12.87 -0.96
C THR A 80 -8.06 12.72 -2.40
N ASP A 81 -7.25 12.07 -3.25
CA ASP A 81 -7.53 11.88 -4.68
C ASP A 81 -7.73 10.40 -5.06
N GLY A 82 -7.40 9.46 -4.16
CA GLY A 82 -7.48 8.02 -4.39
C GLY A 82 -6.29 7.45 -5.17
N TYR A 83 -5.30 8.27 -5.52
CA TYR A 83 -4.16 7.88 -6.38
C TYR A 83 -2.80 8.13 -5.71
N ARG A 84 -2.69 9.18 -4.90
CA ARG A 84 -1.49 9.50 -4.12
C ARG A 84 -1.76 9.14 -2.67
N TRP A 85 -1.03 8.16 -2.17
CA TRP A 85 -1.27 7.58 -0.86
C TRP A 85 -0.16 7.95 0.12
N LYS A 86 -0.57 8.27 1.35
CA LYS A 86 0.33 8.57 2.46
C LYS A 86 0.15 7.51 3.54
N TYR A 87 1.22 6.77 3.83
CA TYR A 87 1.24 5.83 4.95
C TYR A 87 1.03 6.54 6.29
N LEU A 88 0.23 5.93 7.17
CA LEU A 88 0.00 6.36 8.54
C LEU A 88 0.62 5.32 9.49
N PRO A 89 1.78 5.60 10.10
CA PRO A 89 2.38 4.70 11.08
C PRO A 89 1.50 4.60 12.32
N VAL A 90 1.43 3.41 12.90
CA VAL A 90 0.80 3.21 14.20
C VAL A 90 1.67 3.90 15.24
N ARG A 91 1.19 5.01 15.80
CA ARG A 91 1.84 5.62 16.95
C ARG A 91 1.57 4.76 18.18
N GLY A 92 2.47 3.82 18.45
CA GLY A 92 2.71 3.37 19.81
C GLY A 92 3.11 4.57 20.66
N GLN A 93 2.45 4.76 21.79
CA GLN A 93 2.82 5.72 22.84
C GLN A 93 4.33 5.61 23.09
N MET A 94 5.10 6.64 22.70
CA MET A 94 6.39 6.87 23.33
C MET A 94 6.07 7.48 24.69
N GLU A 95 6.03 6.60 25.70
CA GLU A 95 5.95 6.85 27.15
C GLU A 95 4.69 7.52 27.71
#